data_AF-A0AAD7QNL2-F1
#
_entry.id   AF-A0AAD7QNL2-F1
#
_cell.length_a   1.000
_cell.length_b   1.000
_cell.length_c   1.000
_cell.angle_alpha   90.00
_cell.angle_beta   90.00
_cell.angle_gamma   90.00
#
_symmetry.space_group_name_H-M   'P 1'
#
loop_
_entity.id
_entity.type
_entity.pdbx_description
1 polymer ?
#
loop_
_entity_poly.entity_id
_entity_poly.type
_entity_poly.pdbx_seq_one_letter_code
_entity_poly.pdbx_strand_id
1 'polypeptide(L)' 'MAVSTLIYNTFMRRNSVFVGTILFGAFAFEIGFDSTIDKVWDRLNSGKQWKDIKHSYITSDE' A
#
# COMPACT_ATOMS: atom_id res chain seq x y z
N MET A 1 -2.92 6.61 -31.27
CA MET A 1 -2.68 5.40 -30.46
C MET A 1 -3.41 5.57 -29.14
N ALA A 2 -4.33 4.68 -28.78
CA ALA A 2 -5.01 4.74 -27.48
C ALA A 2 -4.06 4.25 -26.37
N VAL A 3 -4.14 4.85 -25.18
CA VAL A 3 -3.32 4.45 -24.01
C VAL A 3 -3.55 2.98 -23.65
N SER A 4 -4.78 2.49 -23.77
CA SER A 4 -5.12 1.08 -23.58
C SER A 4 -4.36 0.14 -24.52
N THR A 5 -4.21 0.53 -25.79
CA THR A 5 -3.45 -0.24 -26.79
C THR A 5 -1.96 -0.29 -26.45
N LEU A 6 -1.41 0.79 -25.90
CA LEU A 6 -0.02 0.82 -25.43
C LEU A 6 0.17 -0.11 -24.23
N ILE A 7 -0.70 -0.03 -23.22
CA ILE A 7 -0.63 -0.86 -22.01
C ILE A 7 -0.75 -2.34 -22.38
N TYR A 8 -1.75 -2.69 -23.22
CA TYR A 8 -1.98 -4.07 -23.63
C TYR A 8 -0.76 -4.67 -24.34
N ASN A 9 -0.21 -3.95 -25.33
CA ASN A 9 0.93 -4.44 -26.10
C ASN A 9 2.22 -4.55 -25.26
N THR A 10 2.38 -3.71 -24.24
CA THR A 10 3.58 -3.67 -23.40
C THR A 10 3.57 -4.73 -22.31
N PHE A 11 2.45 -4.88 -21.61
CA PHE A 11 2.39 -5.68 -20.38
C PHE A 11 1.49 -6.92 -20.48
N MET A 12 0.45 -6.90 -21.31
CA MET A 12 -0.61 -7.92 -21.27
C MET A 12 -0.60 -8.90 -22.45
N ARG A 13 0.05 -8.57 -23.57
CA ARG A 13 0.00 -9.36 -24.80
C ARG A 13 0.76 -10.69 -24.72
N ARG A 14 1.88 -10.75 -24.01
CA ARG A 14 2.72 -11.96 -23.86
C ARG A 14 2.51 -12.55 -22.46
N ASN A 15 2.06 -13.80 -22.37
CA ASN A 15 1.80 -14.48 -21.09
C ASN A 15 2.98 -14.43 -20.11
N SER A 16 4.21 -14.64 -20.58
CA SER A 16 5.40 -14.58 -19.74
C SER A 16 5.64 -13.21 -19.11
N VAL A 17 5.30 -12.13 -19.83
CA VAL A 17 5.39 -10.74 -19.33
C VAL A 17 4.19 -10.42 -18.45
N PHE A 18 3.00 -10.90 -18.82
CA PHE A 18 1.76 -10.64 -18.12
C PHE A 18 1.78 -11.19 -16.69
N VAL A 19 2.17 -12.46 -16.51
CA VAL A 19 2.26 -13.07 -15.17
C VAL A 19 3.29 -12.32 -14.31
N GLY A 20 4.46 -12.01 -14.87
CA GLY A 20 5.48 -11.22 -14.16
C GLY A 20 4.99 -9.83 -13.77
N THR A 21 4.23 -9.16 -14.65
CA THR A 21 3.64 -7.85 -14.37
C THR A 21 2.64 -7.91 -13.22
N ILE A 22 1.78 -8.94 -13.18
CA ILE A 22 0.81 -9.11 -12.09
C ILE A 22 1.54 -9.33 -10.77
N LEU A 23 2.51 -10.24 -10.73
CA LEU A 23 3.24 -10.55 -9.50
C LEU A 23 3.99 -9.33 -8.98
N PHE A 24 4.74 -8.65 -9.84
CA PHE A 24 5.44 -7.42 -9.47
C PHE A 24 4.46 -6.33 -9.03
N GLY A 25 3.38 -6.15 -9.77
CA GLY A 25 2.34 -5.18 -9.46
C GLY A 25 1.68 -5.44 -8.10
N ALA A 26 1.43 -6.71 -7.76
CA ALA A 26 0.87 -7.10 -6.47
C ALA A 26 1.80 -6.71 -5.31
N PHE A 27 3.08 -7.07 -5.37
CA PHE A 27 4.05 -6.70 -4.32
C PHE A 27 4.24 -5.19 -4.19
N ALA A 28 4.38 -4.48 -5.32
CA ALA A 28 4.53 -3.03 -5.30
C ALA A 28 3.27 -2.34 -4.76
N PHE A 29 2.08 -2.87 -5.11
CA PHE A 29 0.82 -2.35 -4.63
C PHE A 29 0.64 -2.59 -3.13
N GLU A 30 0.91 -3.79 -2.63
CA GLU A 30 0.82 -4.15 -1.21
C GLU A 30 1.59 -3.15 -0.33
N ILE A 31 2.87 -2.94 -0.62
CA ILE A 31 3.73 -2.01 0.13
C ILE A 31 3.17 -0.58 0.13
N GLY A 32 2.77 -0.10 -1.05
CA GLY A 32 2.26 1.26 -1.19
C GLY A 32 0.89 1.45 -0.55
N PHE A 33 0.02 0.46 -0.71
CA PHE A 33 -1.36 0.49 -0.26
C PHE A 33 -1.43 0.42 1.27
N ASP A 34 -0.74 -0.54 1.90
CA ASP A 34 -0.75 -0.68 3.36
C ASP A 34 -0.26 0.60 4.05
N SER A 35 0.90 1.13 3.63
CA SER A 35 1.43 2.37 4.21
C SER A 35 0.49 3.57 4.00
N THR A 36 -0.21 3.62 2.87
CA THR A 36 -1.13 4.71 2.57
C THR A 36 -2.39 4.60 3.43
N ILE A 37 -2.98 3.41 3.50
CA ILE A 37 -4.21 3.18 4.25
C ILE A 37 -3.96 3.31 5.76
N ASP A 38 -2.83 2.85 6.28
CA ASP A 38 -2.43 3.08 7.67
C ASP A 38 -2.38 4.58 7.98
N LYS A 39 -1.75 5.40 7.13
CA LYS A 39 -1.71 6.86 7.33
C LYS A 39 -3.09 7.51 7.28
N VAL A 40 -3.95 7.05 6.37
CA VAL A 40 -5.33 7.54 6.27
C VAL A 40 -6.09 7.18 7.54
N TRP A 41 -5.98 5.94 8.00
CA TRP A 41 -6.59 5.46 9.23
C TRP A 41 -6.12 6.27 10.44
N ASP A 42 -4.82 6.52 10.52
CA ASP A 42 -4.19 7.24 11.61
C ASP A 42 -4.70 8.65 11.73
N ARG A 43 -4.81 9.34 10.59
CA ARG A 43 -5.32 10.69 10.53
C ARG A 43 -6.79 10.75 10.95
N LEU A 44 -7.59 9.78 10.53
CA LEU A 44 -9.02 9.74 10.86
C LEU A 44 -9.28 9.37 12.32
N ASN A 45 -8.37 8.61 12.94
CA ASN A 45 -8.51 8.12 14.32
C ASN A 45 -7.52 8.75 15.31
N SER A 46 -6.91 9.88 14.93
CA SER A 46 -5.95 10.60 15.75
C SER A 46 -6.48 10.86 17.17
N GLY A 47 -5.69 10.51 18.17
CA GLY A 47 -6.01 10.69 19.59
C GLY A 47 -6.91 9.61 20.18
N LYS A 48 -7.36 8.64 19.38
CA LYS A 48 -8.13 7.47 19.85
C LYS A 48 -7.33 6.19 19.84
N GLN A 49 -6.25 6.14 19.05
CA GLN A 49 -5.48 4.92 18.89
C GLN A 49 -4.58 4.69 20.10
N TRP A 50 -4.32 3.42 20.40
CA TRP A 50 -3.40 3.07 21.49
C TRP A 50 -2.05 3.77 21.33
N LYS A 51 -1.47 3.80 20.13
CA LYS A 51 -0.20 4.50 19.87
C LYS A 51 -0.22 5.99 20.20
N ASP A 52 -1.39 6.63 20.16
CA ASP A 52 -1.54 8.05 20.50
C ASP A 52 -1.66 8.26 22.01
N ILE A 53 -2.33 7.37 22.73
CA ILE A 53 -2.64 7.52 24.17
C ILE A 53 -1.71 6.73 25.10
N LYS A 54 -0.89 5.82 24.56
CA LYS A 54 -0.03 4.89 25.32
C LYS A 54 0.87 5.60 26.33
N HIS A 55 1.37 6.78 25.96
CA HIS A 55 2.25 7.59 26.82
C HIS A 55 1.61 7.99 28.15
N SER A 56 0.27 8.04 28.22
CA SER A 56 -0.46 8.39 29.45
C SER A 56 -0.60 7.22 30.44
N TYR A 57 -0.32 5.99 29.99
CA TYR A 57 -0.60 4.76 30.75
C TYR A 57 0.63 3.92 31.03
N ILE A 58 1.70 4.15 30.30
CA ILE A 58 2.99 3.52 30.58
C ILE A 58 3.78 4.52 31.39
N THR A 59 3.89 4.25 32.69
CA THR A 59 4.94 4.84 33.52
C THR A 59 6.25 4.57 32.78
N SER A 60 7.06 5.60 32.56
CA SER A 60 8.43 5.40 32.10
C SER A 60 9.16 4.58 33.15
N ASP A 61 9.09 3.26 33.00
CA ASP A 61 9.95 2.32 33.71
C ASP A 61 11.39 2.74 33.37
N GLU A 62 12.17 2.98 34.43
CA GLU A 62 13.60 3.32 34.36
C GLU A 62 14.38 2.37 33.43
#